data_AF-A0A918FCW4-F1
#
_entry.id   AF-A0A918FCW4-F1
#
_cell.length_a   1.000
_cell.length_b   1.000
_cell.length_c   1.000
_cell.angle_alpha   90.00
_cell.angle_beta   90.00
_cell.angle_gamma   90.00
#
_symmetry.space_group_name_H-M   'P 1'
#
loop_
_entity.id
_entity.type
_entity.pdbx_description
1 polymer ?
#
loop_
_entity_poly.entity_id
_entity_poly.type
_entity_poly.pdbx_seq_one_letter_code
_entity_poly.pdbx_strand_id
1 'polypeptide(L)'
;MFGLSESDAGTIRRAHAVQPVTALQSEYSIWWREVEDNGVLATCEELGIGFVPYSPLGRGYLTGAITADRVFASNDSRCNNPRFTREAIEANQAVVDLLGPIGGEKGATPAQIALSWLLAQKS
;
A
#
# COMPACT_ATOMS: atom_id res chain seq x y z
N MET A 1 -14.57 -0.04 20.00
CA MET A 1 -14.28 -0.06 18.55
C MET A 1 -13.44 -1.29 18.28
N PHE A 2 -13.79 -2.08 17.27
CA PHE A 2 -13.08 -3.32 16.92
C PHE A 2 -12.59 -3.22 15.47
N GLY A 3 -11.36 -3.63 15.21
CA GLY A 3 -10.76 -3.60 13.88
C GLY A 3 -10.08 -4.91 13.53
N LEU A 4 -9.88 -5.12 12.24
CA LEU A 4 -9.16 -6.28 11.69
C LEU A 4 -7.91 -5.81 10.96
N SER A 5 -6.98 -6.73 10.71
CA SER A 5 -5.78 -6.47 9.93
C SER A 5 -5.50 -7.64 9.01
N GLU A 6 -5.16 -7.33 7.75
CA GLU A 6 -4.78 -8.31 6.71
C GLU A 6 -5.78 -9.47 6.55
N SER A 7 -7.08 -9.18 6.68
CA SER A 7 -8.17 -10.16 6.56
C SER A 7 -8.77 -10.17 5.16
N ASP A 8 -9.08 -11.36 4.64
CA ASP A 8 -9.83 -11.52 3.39
C ASP A 8 -11.31 -11.13 3.51
N ALA A 9 -11.97 -10.90 2.37
CA ALA A 9 -13.38 -10.53 2.27
C ALA A 9 -14.34 -11.47 3.01
N GLY A 10 -14.11 -12.78 2.95
CA GLY A 10 -14.95 -13.76 3.63
C GLY A 10 -14.81 -13.67 5.15
N THR A 11 -13.58 -13.52 5.63
CA THR A 11 -13.28 -13.34 7.06
C THR A 11 -13.87 -12.03 7.59
N ILE A 12 -13.78 -10.94 6.84
CA ILE A 12 -14.39 -9.65 7.19
C ILE A 12 -15.91 -9.81 7.38
N ARG A 13 -16.60 -10.44 6.43
CA ARG A 13 -18.07 -10.65 6.50
C ARG A 13 -18.48 -11.47 7.71
N ARG A 14 -17.79 -12.58 7.98
CA ARG A 14 -18.08 -13.43 9.14
C ARG A 14 -17.89 -12.69 10.45
N ALA A 15 -16.82 -11.90 10.58
CA ALA A 15 -16.57 -11.12 11.78
C ALA A 15 -17.62 -10.01 11.97
N HIS A 16 -17.92 -9.27 10.90
CA HIS A 16 -18.88 -8.16 10.93
C HIS A 16 -20.30 -8.61 11.27
N ALA A 17 -20.70 -9.82 10.86
CA ALA A 17 -21.99 -10.42 11.21
C ALA A 17 -22.16 -10.71 12.72
N VAL A 18 -21.06 -10.87 13.46
CA VAL A 18 -21.08 -11.13 14.91
C VAL A 18 -20.92 -9.84 15.70
N GLN A 19 -19.96 -9.00 15.31
CA GLN A 19 -19.67 -7.71 15.93
C GLN A 19 -19.25 -6.74 14.82
N PRO A 20 -19.90 -5.56 14.68
CA PRO A 20 -19.55 -4.59 13.67
C PRO A 20 -18.06 -4.24 13.70
N VAL A 21 -17.37 -4.58 12.62
CA VAL A 21 -15.98 -4.19 12.37
C VAL A 21 -15.98 -2.73 11.98
N THR A 22 -15.20 -1.91 12.68
CA THR A 22 -15.14 -0.47 12.43
C THR A 22 -14.10 -0.11 11.39
N ALA A 23 -12.97 -0.81 11.38
CA ALA A 23 -11.90 -0.56 10.42
C ALA A 23 -11.15 -1.84 10.05
N LEU A 24 -10.64 -1.88 8.81
CA LEU A 24 -9.69 -2.87 8.34
C LEU A 24 -8.38 -2.16 7.98
N GLN A 25 -7.26 -2.71 8.45
CA GLN A 25 -5.93 -2.30 8.00
C GLN A 25 -5.34 -3.35 7.06
N SER A 26 -4.99 -2.97 5.82
CA SER A 26 -4.31 -3.87 4.87
C SER A 26 -3.37 -3.11 3.94
N GLU A 27 -2.37 -3.78 3.37
CA GLU A 27 -1.41 -3.13 2.48
C GLU A 27 -2.10 -2.50 1.26
N TYR A 28 -1.89 -1.20 1.04
CA TYR A 28 -2.41 -0.50 -0.13
C TYR A 28 -1.56 0.73 -0.49
N SER A 29 -1.10 0.79 -1.74
CA SER A 29 -0.36 1.92 -2.32
C SER A 29 -0.44 1.89 -3.84
N ILE A 30 0.05 2.92 -4.53
CA ILE A 30 0.14 2.90 -6.00
C ILE A 30 0.97 1.73 -6.54
N TRP A 31 1.87 1.16 -5.71
CA TRP A 31 2.70 0.00 -6.06
C TRP A 31 2.08 -1.35 -5.68
N TRP A 32 1.07 -1.36 -4.79
CA TRP A 32 0.42 -2.59 -4.33
C TRP A 32 -1.09 -2.34 -4.20
N ARG A 33 -1.85 -2.89 -5.17
CA ARG A 33 -3.26 -2.57 -5.40
C ARG A 33 -4.19 -3.79 -5.29
N GLU A 34 -3.69 -4.89 -4.76
CA GLU A 34 -4.39 -6.19 -4.74
C GLU A 34 -5.74 -6.13 -4.03
N VAL A 35 -5.89 -5.25 -3.03
CA VAL A 35 -7.15 -5.00 -2.31
C VAL A 35 -8.28 -4.43 -3.18
N GLU A 36 -7.96 -3.87 -4.36
CA GLU A 36 -8.94 -3.40 -5.35
C GLU A 36 -9.60 -4.58 -6.08
N ASP A 37 -8.87 -5.67 -6.31
CA ASP A 37 -9.31 -6.79 -7.15
C ASP A 37 -9.77 -8.02 -6.32
N ASN A 38 -9.25 -8.19 -5.11
CA ASN A 38 -9.52 -9.36 -4.27
C ASN A 38 -10.84 -9.28 -3.48
N GLY A 39 -11.62 -8.22 -3.69
CA GLY A 39 -12.91 -7.98 -3.04
C GLY A 39 -12.84 -7.40 -1.62
N VAL A 40 -11.65 -7.13 -1.08
CA VAL A 40 -11.48 -6.52 0.26
C VAL A 40 -12.04 -5.10 0.27
N LEU A 41 -11.60 -4.22 -0.64
CA LEU A 41 -12.10 -2.84 -0.67
C LEU A 41 -13.61 -2.80 -0.92
N ALA A 42 -14.10 -3.58 -1.88
CA ALA A 42 -15.53 -3.68 -2.16
C ALA A 42 -16.35 -4.15 -0.93
N THR A 43 -15.81 -5.09 -0.15
CA THR A 43 -16.46 -5.57 1.08
C THR A 43 -16.46 -4.50 2.18
N CYS A 44 -15.36 -3.74 2.31
CA CYS A 44 -15.29 -2.62 3.24
C CYS A 44 -16.34 -1.53 2.90
N GLU A 45 -16.44 -1.17 1.62
CA GLU A 45 -17.43 -0.20 1.11
C GLU A 45 -18.87 -0.68 1.37
N GLU A 46 -19.19 -1.93 0.99
CA GLU A 46 -20.52 -2.52 1.16
C GLU A 46 -20.98 -2.52 2.63
N LEU A 47 -20.07 -2.78 3.57
CA LEU A 47 -20.36 -2.90 5.00
C LEU A 47 -20.15 -1.60 5.79
N GLY A 48 -19.74 -0.51 5.13
CA GLY A 48 -19.43 0.77 5.80
C GLY A 48 -18.24 0.68 6.77
N ILE A 49 -17.25 -0.17 6.46
CA ILE A 49 -16.03 -0.37 7.25
C ILE A 49 -14.95 0.59 6.74
N GLY A 50 -14.33 1.35 7.64
CA GLY A 50 -13.21 2.22 7.25
C GLY A 50 -11.99 1.41 6.80
N PHE A 51 -11.40 1.76 5.67
CA PHE A 51 -10.17 1.14 5.20
C PHE A 51 -8.94 1.99 5.56
N VAL A 52 -7.95 1.37 6.20
CA VAL A 52 -6.71 2.03 6.65
C VAL A 52 -5.52 1.45 5.90
N PRO A 53 -4.92 2.16 4.94
CA PRO A 53 -3.78 1.66 4.18
C PRO A 53 -2.54 1.42 5.05
N TYR A 54 -2.05 0.19 5.04
CA TYR A 54 -0.74 -0.16 5.56
C TYR A 54 0.34 0.01 4.49
N SER A 55 1.55 0.39 4.90
CA SER A 55 2.71 0.65 4.03
C SER A 55 2.40 1.54 2.81
N PRO A 56 1.76 2.71 2.98
CA PRO A 56 1.31 3.55 1.86
C PRO A 56 2.45 4.09 0.98
N LEU A 57 3.69 4.07 1.49
CA LEU A 57 4.91 4.43 0.76
C LEU A 57 5.70 3.21 0.25
N GLY A 58 5.08 2.02 0.17
CA GLY A 58 5.74 0.82 -0.32
C GLY A 58 6.98 0.47 0.51
N ARG A 59 6.90 0.58 1.84
CA ARG A 59 8.03 0.35 2.78
C ARG A 59 9.26 1.22 2.46
N GLY A 60 9.02 2.43 1.97
CA GLY A 60 10.04 3.42 1.61
C GLY A 60 10.39 3.44 0.13
N TYR A 61 9.96 2.45 -0.66
CA TYR A 61 10.26 2.38 -2.09
C TYR A 61 9.74 3.61 -2.86
N LEU A 62 8.50 4.03 -2.58
CA LEU A 62 7.85 5.16 -3.26
C LEU A 62 8.44 6.55 -2.91
N THR A 63 9.45 6.59 -2.04
CA THR A 63 10.22 7.82 -1.77
C THR A 63 11.28 8.09 -2.85
N GLY A 64 11.65 7.08 -3.63
CA GLY A 64 12.77 7.13 -4.57
C GLY A 64 14.15 6.98 -3.93
N ALA A 65 14.24 6.75 -2.61
CA ALA A 65 15.51 6.60 -1.91
C ALA A 65 16.11 5.17 -1.99
N ILE A 66 15.38 4.20 -2.56
CA ILE A 66 15.80 2.80 -2.67
C ILE A 66 16.18 2.53 -4.12
N THR A 67 17.44 2.16 -4.32
CA THR A 67 18.04 1.87 -5.62
C THR A 67 18.38 0.38 -5.75
N ALA A 68 18.60 -0.10 -6.98
CA ALA A 68 18.84 -1.51 -7.27
C ALA A 68 20.14 -2.08 -6.65
N ASP A 69 21.09 -1.22 -6.29
CA ASP A 69 22.33 -1.55 -5.58
C ASP A 69 22.19 -1.50 -4.06
N ARG A 70 21.00 -1.21 -3.54
CA ARG A 70 20.75 -1.14 -2.10
C ARG A 70 20.94 -2.51 -1.45
N VAL A 71 21.88 -2.59 -0.51
CA VAL A 71 22.06 -3.75 0.36
C VAL A 71 21.27 -3.52 1.65
N PHE A 72 20.37 -4.46 1.97
CA PHE A 72 19.61 -4.45 3.21
C PHE A 72 20.33 -5.29 4.28
N ALA A 73 20.34 -4.81 5.52
CA ALA A 73 20.87 -5.58 6.64
C ALA A 73 20.03 -6.84 6.89
N SER A 74 20.63 -7.89 7.47
CA SER A 74 19.95 -9.16 7.73
C SER A 74 18.76 -9.05 8.69
N ASN A 75 18.72 -8.01 9.54
CA ASN A 75 17.61 -7.72 10.44
C ASN A 75 16.57 -6.75 9.85
N ASP A 76 16.72 -6.30 8.60
CA ASP A 76 15.73 -5.48 7.89
C ASP A 76 14.70 -6.39 7.23
N SER A 77 13.41 -6.19 7.52
CA SER A 77 12.31 -6.99 6.93
C SER A 77 12.30 -7.03 5.39
N ARG A 78 12.90 -6.04 4.73
CA ARG A 78 12.99 -5.97 3.26
C ARG A 78 14.02 -6.95 2.69
N CYS A 79 14.99 -7.42 3.47
CA CYS A 79 16.05 -8.32 2.98
C CYS A 79 15.49 -9.65 2.44
N ASN A 80 14.35 -10.12 2.97
CA ASN A 80 13.68 -11.35 2.56
C ASN A 80 12.43 -11.10 1.71
N ASN A 81 12.15 -9.85 1.33
CA ASN A 81 10.95 -9.51 0.57
C ASN A 81 11.25 -9.58 -0.94
N PRO A 82 10.50 -10.38 -1.73
CA PRO A 82 10.80 -10.57 -3.15
C PRO A 82 10.71 -9.28 -3.98
N ARG A 83 9.94 -8.28 -3.51
CA ARG A 83 9.86 -6.95 -4.15
C ARG A 83 11.11 -6.08 -3.97
N PHE A 84 12.02 -6.48 -3.08
CA PHE A 84 13.27 -5.76 -2.78
C PHE A 84 14.52 -6.50 -3.29
N THR A 85 14.33 -7.47 -4.19
CA THR A 85 15.42 -8.00 -5.01
C THR A 85 15.89 -6.95 -6.01
N ARG A 86 17.12 -7.07 -6.49
CA ARG A 86 17.68 -6.16 -7.50
C ARG A 86 16.77 -6.10 -8.73
N GLU A 87 16.41 -7.27 -9.24
CA GLU A 87 15.60 -7.43 -10.45
C GLU A 87 14.21 -6.84 -10.26
N ALA A 88 13.59 -7.03 -9.09
CA ALA A 88 12.28 -6.44 -8.80
C ALA A 88 12.36 -4.91 -8.68
N ILE A 89 13.40 -4.36 -8.05
CA ILE A 89 13.58 -2.90 -7.97
C ILE A 89 13.75 -2.32 -9.38
N GLU A 90 14.62 -2.90 -10.21
CA GLU A 90 14.83 -2.46 -11.60
C GLU A 90 13.52 -2.54 -12.41
N ALA A 91 12.78 -3.65 -12.31
CA ALA A 91 11.51 -3.84 -13.01
C ALA A 91 10.40 -2.87 -12.57
N ASN A 92 10.44 -2.39 -11.32
CA ASN A 92 9.43 -1.48 -10.77
C ASN A 92 9.88 -0.02 -10.76
N GLN A 93 11.08 0.30 -11.27
CA GLN A 93 11.66 1.65 -11.21
C GLN A 93 10.76 2.68 -11.92
N ALA A 94 10.07 2.25 -12.99
CA ALA A 94 9.11 3.07 -13.73
C ALA A 94 8.02 3.70 -12.85
N VAL A 95 7.62 3.06 -11.74
CA VAL A 95 6.64 3.62 -10.80
C VAL A 95 7.21 4.85 -10.11
N VAL A 96 8.47 4.80 -9.66
CA VAL A 96 9.15 5.93 -9.01
C VAL A 96 9.45 7.03 -10.03
N ASP A 97 9.88 6.64 -11.23
CA ASP A 97 10.20 7.57 -12.31
C ASP A 97 8.98 8.39 -12.75
N LEU A 98 7.77 7.83 -12.63
CA LEU A 98 6.53 8.57 -12.88
C LEU A 98 6.24 9.64 -11.82
N LEU A 99 6.58 9.37 -10.54
CA LEU A 99 6.28 10.28 -9.44
C LEU A 99 7.17 11.53 -9.45
N GLY A 100 8.41 11.41 -9.91
CA GLY A 100 9.40 12.49 -9.92
C GLY A 100 8.95 13.73 -10.71
N PRO A 101 8.65 13.63 -12.02
CA PRO A 101 8.20 14.75 -12.84
C PRO A 101 6.91 15.40 -12.32
N ILE A 102 5.94 14.60 -11.90
CA ILE A 102 4.67 15.08 -11.31
C ILE A 102 4.95 15.88 -10.03
N GLY A 103 5.87 15.39 -9.21
CA GLY A 103 6.36 16.10 -8.02
C GLY A 103 7.02 17.42 -8.38
N GLY A 104 7.89 17.43 -9.40
CA GLY A 104 8.58 18.62 -9.90
C GLY A 104 7.63 19.73 -10.35
N GLU A 105 6.58 19.38 -11.11
CA GLU A 105 5.56 20.34 -11.55
C GLU A 105 4.76 20.96 -10.38
N LYS A 106 4.66 20.26 -9.26
CA LYS A 106 3.84 20.64 -8.10
C LYS A 106 4.66 21.13 -6.90
N GLY A 107 5.99 21.14 -6.98
CA GLY A 107 6.86 21.43 -5.84
C GLY A 107 6.71 20.41 -4.70
N ALA A 108 6.40 19.15 -5.02
CA ALA A 108 6.14 18.07 -4.08
C ALA A 108 7.14 16.92 -4.26
N THR A 109 7.39 16.18 -3.18
CA THR A 109 8.24 14.98 -3.21
C THR A 109 7.51 13.78 -3.81
N PRO A 110 8.21 12.75 -4.32
CA PRO A 110 7.58 11.51 -4.76
C PRO A 110 6.66 10.88 -3.71
N ALA A 111 7.07 10.93 -2.43
CA ALA A 111 6.27 10.46 -1.31
C ALA A 111 4.95 11.23 -1.15
N GLN A 112 4.99 12.57 -1.29
CA GLN A 112 3.78 13.39 -1.25
C GLN A 112 2.85 13.07 -2.42
N ILE A 113 3.38 12.85 -3.63
CA ILE A 113 2.56 12.46 -4.78
C ILE A 113 1.92 11.09 -4.56
N ALA A 114 2.68 10.10 -4.08
CA ALA A 114 2.16 8.76 -3.77
C ALA A 114 1.04 8.79 -2.71
N LEU A 115 1.23 9.56 -1.63
CA LEU A 115 0.19 9.73 -0.60
C LEU A 115 -1.02 10.49 -1.13
N SER A 116 -0.82 11.51 -1.96
CA SER A 116 -1.91 12.26 -2.58
C SER A 116 -2.74 11.38 -3.51
N TRP A 117 -2.09 10.52 -4.29
CA TRP A 117 -2.78 9.52 -5.11
C TRP A 117 -3.64 8.59 -4.27
N LEU A 118 -3.11 8.11 -3.13
CA LEU A 118 -3.80 7.19 -2.24
C LEU A 118 -5.00 7.86 -1.55
N LEU A 119 -4.85 9.11 -1.10
CA LEU A 119 -5.93 9.91 -0.51
C LEU A 119 -7.02 10.28 -1.52
N ALA A 120 -6.70 10.28 -2.81
CA ALA A 120 -7.66 10.53 -3.89
C ALA A 120 -8.42 9.26 -4.32
N GLN A 121 -8.06 8.09 -3.80
CA GLN A 121 -8.83 6.87 -4.04
C GLN A 121 -10.19 6.98 -3.33
N LYS A 122 -11.21 6.33 -3.89
CA LYS A 122 -12.55 6.34 -3.28
C LYS A 122 -12.47 5.77 -1.86
N SER A 123 -13.12 6.47 -0.95
CA SER A 123 -13.34 6.09 0.45
C SER A 123 -14.63 5.30 0.60
#